data_AF-A0A9X5XFZ6-F1
#
_entry.id   AF-A0A9X5XFZ6-F1
#
_cell.length_a   1.000
_cell.length_b   1.000
_cell.length_c   1.000
_cell.angle_alpha   90.00
_cell.angle_beta   90.00
_cell.angle_gamma   90.00
#
_symmetry.space_group_name_H-M   'P 1'
#
loop_
_entity.id
_entity.type
_entity.pdbx_description
1 polymer ?
#
loop_
_entity_poly.entity_id
_entity_poly.type
_entity_poly.pdbx_seq_one_letter_code
_entity_poly.pdbx_strand_id
1 'polypeptide(L)'
;MPVDTLRRPRIKPEHRPYRTIDGNVRIGSVIHGIGAEIEDPPGWVWTLVETMDGTREPAAVVGEVLRAHPELPDLTPEDARQAMADLLDAGF
;
A
#
# COMPACT_ATOMS: atom_id res chain seq x y z
N MET A 1 0.17 -16.32 -3.17
CA MET A 1 1.42 -16.41 -2.37
C MET A 1 1.19 -15.63 -1.08
N PRO A 2 1.53 -16.15 0.10
CA PRO A 2 1.33 -15.39 1.34
C PRO A 2 2.33 -14.22 1.43
N VAL A 3 1.84 -13.03 1.80
CA VAL A 3 2.65 -11.79 1.88
C VAL A 3 3.88 -11.91 2.78
N ASP A 4 3.81 -12.75 3.80
CA ASP A 4 4.91 -13.02 4.74
C ASP A 4 6.12 -13.70 4.08
N THR A 5 5.97 -14.19 2.84
CA THR A 5 7.08 -14.76 2.04
C THR A 5 7.81 -13.74 1.17
N LEU A 6 7.28 -12.52 1.04
CA LEU A 6 7.94 -11.43 0.33
C LEU A 6 9.17 -10.99 1.12
N ARG A 7 10.37 -11.07 0.52
CA ARG A 7 11.57 -10.54 1.20
C ARG A 7 11.59 -9.02 1.25
N ARG A 8 11.22 -8.37 0.15
CA ARG A 8 11.32 -6.91 0.00
C ARG A 8 10.17 -6.40 -0.89
N PRO A 9 8.99 -6.12 -0.31
CA PRO A 9 7.85 -5.62 -1.07
C PRO A 9 8.22 -4.31 -1.76
N ARG A 10 7.90 -4.21 -3.05
CA ARG A 10 8.22 -3.05 -3.87
C ARG A 10 7.12 -2.79 -4.88
N ILE A 11 6.53 -1.60 -4.87
CA ILE A 11 5.69 -1.16 -5.99
C ILE A 11 6.56 -0.99 -7.22
N LYS A 12 6.19 -1.63 -8.33
CA LYS A 12 6.94 -1.50 -9.58
C LYS A 12 6.97 -0.02 -10.02
N PRO A 13 8.11 0.49 -10.56
CA PRO A 13 8.21 1.89 -11.00
C PRO A 13 7.16 2.29 -12.04
N GLU A 14 6.75 1.32 -12.86
CA GLU A 14 5.70 1.47 -13.88
C GLU A 14 4.31 1.71 -13.27
N HIS A 15 4.12 1.37 -11.99
CA HIS A 15 2.88 1.49 -11.24
C HIS A 15 2.96 2.57 -10.15
N ARG A 16 3.90 3.52 -10.29
CA ARG A 16 4.19 4.52 -9.27
C ARG A 16 2.89 5.15 -8.74
N PRO A 17 2.63 5.05 -7.43
CA PRO A 17 1.41 5.59 -6.86
C PRO A 17 1.45 7.11 -6.87
N TYR A 18 0.28 7.74 -7.00
CA TYR A 18 0.13 9.17 -6.76
C TYR A 18 -1.15 9.45 -5.99
N ARG A 19 -1.13 10.51 -5.17
CA ARG A 19 -2.33 11.02 -4.50
C ARG A 19 -3.13 11.91 -5.45
N THR A 20 -4.45 11.69 -5.49
CA THR A 20 -5.39 12.56 -6.19
C THR A 20 -5.68 13.81 -5.36
N ILE A 21 -6.31 14.82 -5.97
CA ILE A 21 -6.73 16.05 -5.27
C ILE A 21 -7.77 15.76 -4.17
N ASP A 22 -8.57 14.71 -4.35
CA ASP A 22 -9.57 14.25 -3.38
C ASP A 22 -8.96 13.44 -2.22
N GLY A 23 -7.63 13.22 -2.23
CA GLY A 23 -6.92 12.46 -1.19
C GLY A 23 -6.85 10.96 -1.44
N ASN A 24 -7.44 10.47 -2.53
CA ASN A 24 -7.38 9.06 -2.90
C ASN A 24 -5.98 8.66 -3.37
N VAL A 25 -5.66 7.38 -3.25
CA VAL A 25 -4.41 6.81 -3.75
C VAL A 25 -4.70 6.09 -5.06
N ARG A 26 -4.04 6.51 -6.15
CA ARG A 26 -4.12 5.81 -7.43
C ARG A 26 -2.84 5.04 -7.68
N ILE A 27 -2.97 3.76 -7.98
CA ILE A 27 -1.86 2.82 -8.23
C ILE A 27 -2.10 2.12 -9.58
N GLY A 28 -1.06 2.04 -10.42
CA GLY A 28 -1.14 1.39 -11.71
C GLY A 28 -1.26 2.34 -12.91
N SER A 29 -1.64 1.78 -14.06
CA SER A 29 -1.56 2.46 -15.36
C SER A 29 -2.40 3.74 -15.44
N VAL A 30 -1.90 4.75 -16.17
CA VAL A 30 -2.62 5.99 -16.50
C VAL A 30 -3.86 5.76 -17.37
N ILE A 31 -4.04 4.54 -17.88
CA ILE A 31 -5.19 4.13 -18.67
C ILE A 31 -6.39 3.93 -17.73
N HIS A 32 -7.46 4.68 -18.00
CA HIS A 32 -8.73 4.59 -17.28
C HIS A 32 -9.26 3.14 -17.30
N GLY A 33 -9.50 2.56 -16.12
CA GLY A 33 -9.96 1.18 -15.95
C GLY A 33 -8.86 0.12 -15.75
N ILE A 34 -7.57 0.49 -15.78
CA ILE A 34 -6.43 -0.43 -15.50
C ILE A 34 -5.73 -0.08 -14.18
N GLY A 35 -5.77 1.20 -13.76
CA GLY A 35 -5.32 1.61 -12.42
C GLY A 35 -6.37 1.34 -11.35
N ALA A 36 -5.94 0.92 -10.17
CA ALA A 36 -6.79 0.87 -8.98
C ALA A 36 -6.83 2.27 -8.35
N GLU A 37 -8.04 2.78 -8.12
CA GLU A 37 -8.25 3.94 -7.25
C GLU A 37 -8.73 3.44 -5.90
N ILE A 38 -7.97 3.77 -4.85
CA ILE A 38 -8.25 3.39 -3.48
C ILE A 38 -8.63 4.66 -2.74
N GLU A 39 -9.85 4.68 -2.21
CA GLU A 39 -10.28 5.72 -1.28
C GLU A 39 -9.41 5.61 -0.02
N ASP A 40 -8.57 6.61 0.22
CA ASP A 40 -7.66 6.68 1.37
C ASP A 40 -7.86 7.98 2.16
N PRO A 41 -9.10 8.32 2.58
CA PRO A 41 -9.34 9.48 3.45
C PRO A 41 -8.43 9.54 4.70
N PRO A 42 -8.11 8.40 5.38
CA PRO A 42 -7.17 8.43 6.50
C PRO A 42 -5.68 8.49 6.09
N GLY A 43 -5.34 8.25 4.83
CA GLY A 43 -3.99 8.44 4.32
C GLY A 43 -3.00 7.28 4.57
N TRP A 44 -3.45 6.14 5.13
CA TRP A 44 -2.57 5.04 5.51
C TRP A 44 -2.19 4.12 4.36
N VAL A 45 -3.04 4.02 3.33
CA VAL A 45 -2.74 3.28 2.11
C VAL A 45 -1.59 3.96 1.36
N TRP A 46 -1.56 5.30 1.34
CA TRP A 46 -0.44 6.06 0.80
C TRP A 46 0.88 5.71 1.52
N THR A 47 0.85 5.73 2.85
CA THR A 47 2.01 5.38 3.67
C THR A 47 2.48 3.95 3.39
N LEU A 48 1.54 3.01 3.23
CA LEU A 48 1.84 1.64 2.86
C LEU A 48 2.61 1.55 1.53
N VAL A 49 2.10 2.19 0.48
CA VAL A 49 2.71 2.08 -0.86
C VAL A 49 4.04 2.83 -0.96
N GLU A 50 4.23 3.91 -0.21
CA GLU A 50 5.51 4.63 -0.12
C GLU A 50 6.56 3.83 0.67
N THR A 51 6.14 3.07 1.68
CA THR A 51 7.06 2.25 2.49
C THR A 51 7.45 0.93 1.81
N MET A 52 6.65 0.49 0.83
CA MET A 52 6.96 -0.60 -0.11
C MET A 52 7.93 -0.15 -1.21
N ASP A 53 9.13 0.26 -0.82
CA ASP A 53 10.20 0.74 -1.71
C ASP A 53 11.22 -0.36 -2.10
N GLY A 54 11.03 -1.59 -1.61
CA GLY A 54 11.95 -2.71 -1.82
C GLY A 54 13.14 -2.73 -0.86
N THR A 55 13.10 -1.99 0.25
CA THR A 55 14.16 -1.99 1.26
C THR A 55 13.77 -2.71 2.57
N ARG A 56 12.47 -2.78 2.86
CA ARG A 56 11.91 -3.30 4.12
C ARG A 56 11.30 -4.69 3.95
N GLU A 57 11.21 -5.44 5.04
CA GLU A 57 10.43 -6.68 5.11
C GLU A 57 8.94 -6.37 5.40
N PRO A 58 7.99 -7.27 5.09
CA PRO A 58 6.55 -7.02 5.26
C PRO A 58 6.17 -6.59 6.68
N ALA A 59 6.77 -7.22 7.71
CA ALA A 59 6.52 -6.86 9.10
C ALA A 59 7.00 -5.43 9.44
N ALA A 60 8.11 -4.98 8.84
CA ALA A 60 8.63 -3.63 9.03
C ALA A 60 7.76 -2.59 8.32
N VAL A 61 7.20 -2.93 7.14
CA VAL A 61 6.21 -2.11 6.44
C VAL A 61 4.96 -1.92 7.30
N VAL A 62 4.39 -3.01 7.82
CA VAL A 62 3.22 -2.96 8.71
C VAL A 62 3.48 -2.12 9.95
N GLY A 63 4.63 -2.31 10.60
CA GLY A 63 5.01 -1.52 11.77
C GLY A 63 5.13 -0.02 11.48
N GLU A 64 5.67 0.35 10.32
CA GLU A 64 5.80 1.75 9.91
C GLU A 64 4.43 2.40 9.66
N VAL A 65 3.52 1.70 8.99
CA VAL A 65 2.15 2.19 8.74
C VAL A 65 1.41 2.45 10.05
N LEU A 66 1.42 1.48 10.98
CA LEU A 66 0.76 1.64 12.28
C LEU A 66 1.39 2.76 13.11
N ARG A 67 2.71 2.91 13.06
CA ARG A 67 3.43 3.98 13.76
C ARG A 67 3.14 5.36 13.18
N ALA A 68 2.93 5.45 11.87
CA ALA A 68 2.62 6.70 11.18
C ALA A 68 1.18 7.18 11.41
N HIS A 69 0.27 6.27 11.78
CA HIS A 69 -1.16 6.54 11.94
C HIS A 69 -1.71 6.18 13.34
N PRO A 70 -1.17 6.77 14.43
CA PRO A 70 -1.70 6.53 15.78
C PRO A 70 -3.13 7.04 15.96
N GLU A 71 -3.61 7.94 15.08
CA GLU A 71 -4.99 8.44 15.08
C GLU A 71 -6.04 7.43 14.58
N LEU A 72 -5.61 6.27 14.04
CA LEU A 72 -6.48 5.21 13.52
C LEU A 72 -6.45 3.99 14.45
N PRO A 73 -7.21 3.98 15.55
CA PRO A 73 -7.20 2.87 16.51
C PRO A 73 -7.76 1.57 15.92
N ASP A 74 -8.60 1.67 14.87
CA ASP A 74 -9.19 0.54 14.16
C ASP A 74 -8.24 -0.04 13.09
N LEU A 75 -7.14 0.64 12.75
CA LEU A 75 -6.18 0.12 11.79
C LEU A 75 -5.34 -0.98 12.43
N THR A 76 -5.51 -2.21 11.98
CA THR A 76 -4.81 -3.36 12.54
C THR A 76 -3.61 -3.78 11.68
N PRO A 77 -2.66 -4.55 12.25
CA PRO A 77 -1.62 -5.22 11.47
C PRO A 77 -2.16 -6.15 10.38
N GLU A 78 -3.39 -6.67 10.53
CA GLU A 78 -4.01 -7.56 9.55
C GLU A 78 -4.53 -6.77 8.34
N ASP A 79 -5.11 -5.57 8.55
CA ASP A 79 -5.54 -4.69 7.47
C ASP A 79 -4.38 -4.31 6.55
N ALA A 80 -3.25 -3.92 7.13
CA ALA A 80 -2.05 -3.59 6.36
C ALA A 80 -1.50 -4.82 5.59
N ARG A 81 -1.58 -6.03 6.16
CA ARG A 81 -1.19 -7.26 5.47
C ARG A 81 -2.15 -7.62 4.34
N GLN A 82 -3.45 -7.46 4.57
CA GLN A 82 -4.48 -7.73 3.57
C GLN A 82 -4.33 -6.79 2.38
N ALA A 83 -4.13 -5.48 2.64
CA ALA A 83 -3.87 -4.52 1.58
C ALA A 83 -2.60 -4.86 0.76
N MET A 84 -1.51 -5.30 1.41
CA MET A 84 -0.34 -5.81 0.68
C MET A 84 -0.66 -7.05 -0.16
N ALA A 85 -1.54 -7.93 0.31
CA ALA A 85 -1.95 -9.14 -0.40
C ALA A 85 -2.81 -8.78 -1.63
N ASP A 86 -3.73 -7.85 -1.48
CA ASP A 86 -4.59 -7.36 -2.56
C ASP A 86 -3.75 -6.67 -3.65
N LEU A 87 -2.75 -5.87 -3.25
CA LEU A 87 -1.80 -5.26 -4.19
C LEU A 87 -1.00 -6.32 -4.95
N LEU A 88 -0.54 -7.37 -4.26
CA LEU A 88 0.19 -8.47 -4.87
C LEU A 88 -0.69 -9.28 -5.84
N ASP A 89 -1.94 -9.56 -5.47
CA ASP A 89 -2.90 -10.30 -6.29
C ASP A 89 -3.27 -9.51 -7.56
N ALA A 90 -3.42 -8.20 -7.42
CA ALA A 90 -3.63 -7.28 -8.55
C ALA A 90 -2.36 -7.08 -9.42
N GLY A 91 -1.20 -7.60 -9.01
CA GLY A 91 0.04 -7.61 -9.79
C GLY A 91 0.90 -6.36 -9.68
N PHE A 92 0.70 -5.55 -8.62
CA PHE A 92 1.45 -4.31 -8.37
C PHE A 92 2.84 -4.52 -7.77
#